data_AF-A0A7S3BGC2-F1
#
_entry.id   AF-A0A7S3BGC2-F1
#
_cell.length_a   1.000
_cell.length_b   1.000
_cell.length_c   1.000
_cell.angle_alpha   90.00
_cell.angle_beta   90.00
_cell.angle_gamma   90.00
#
_symmetry.space_group_name_H-M   'P 1'
#
loop_
_entity.id
_entity.type
_entity.pdbx_description
1 polymer ?
#
loop_
_entity_poly.entity_id
_entity_poly.type
_entity_poly.pdbx_seq_one_letter_code
_entity_poly.pdbx_strand_id
1 'polypeptide(L)'
;AAPPPPLHLLGGGAAEEAPHAPLKMDARRAGALDVLVKLVRVIGNLAISPEAATQLVASRLLAGTFLALLSEHSVDDSEELVLNVVSTISNLTFYEGAKDNHILLGRRVLVGCLSPLLLCGQEDAVAEAARCFGNLSRYADVRQEMAARRVDAALCILLDHSNSAVLYSAAGVLMNIAADEAHRDELSQHDNVGRVVDALAHALYGGEASLAVILLKALFNLCAADAAKSRRAVLTPAQAAVARDAIADYLST
;
A
#
# COMPACT_ATOMS: atom_id res chain seq x y z
N ALA A 1 60.34 -30.25 66.19
CA ALA A 1 59.33 -29.18 66.35
C ALA A 1 58.26 -29.38 65.30
N ALA A 2 57.04 -29.69 65.74
CA ALA A 2 55.82 -29.65 64.94
C ALA A 2 54.71 -29.15 65.88
N PRO A 3 53.92 -28.13 65.50
CA PRO A 3 52.65 -27.84 66.14
C PRO A 3 51.44 -28.24 65.26
N PRO A 4 50.23 -28.33 65.86
CA PRO A 4 49.10 -29.14 65.39
C PRO A 4 48.05 -28.34 64.55
N PRO A 5 46.99 -28.99 64.00
CA PRO A 5 45.88 -28.35 63.27
C PRO A 5 44.67 -28.08 64.21
N PRO A 6 43.44 -27.66 63.79
CA PRO A 6 42.91 -26.99 62.57
C PRO A 6 41.91 -25.80 62.90
N LEU A 7 41.32 -25.14 61.88
CA LEU A 7 39.84 -24.96 61.67
C LEU A 7 39.44 -23.76 60.78
N HIS A 8 38.41 -24.02 59.96
CA HIS A 8 37.65 -23.19 59.01
C HIS A 8 37.44 -21.69 59.34
N LEU A 9 37.40 -20.83 58.31
CA LEU A 9 36.18 -20.11 57.85
C LEU A 9 36.49 -19.04 56.77
N LEU A 10 35.49 -18.84 55.88
CA LEU A 10 35.32 -17.80 54.86
C LEU A 10 36.11 -18.03 53.55
N GLY A 11 35.50 -18.20 52.37
CA GLY A 11 34.15 -17.94 51.88
C GLY A 11 34.25 -17.55 50.40
N GLY A 12 33.25 -17.89 49.60
CA GLY A 12 33.06 -17.33 48.25
C GLY A 12 33.10 -18.37 47.14
N GLY A 13 31.93 -18.91 46.81
CA GLY A 13 31.72 -19.71 45.60
C GLY A 13 31.97 -18.88 44.35
N ALA A 14 32.71 -19.46 43.40
CA ALA A 14 32.59 -19.09 42.02
C ALA A 14 31.25 -19.64 41.53
N ALA A 15 30.21 -18.80 41.57
CA ALA A 15 28.98 -19.08 40.85
C ALA A 15 29.33 -19.15 39.36
N GLU A 16 29.02 -20.30 38.75
CA GLU A 16 28.80 -20.40 37.31
C GLU A 16 27.84 -19.28 36.88
N GLU A 17 28.34 -18.31 36.11
CA GLU A 17 27.48 -17.48 35.28
C GLU A 17 26.83 -18.38 34.23
N ALA A 18 25.58 -18.74 34.45
CA ALA A 18 24.75 -19.40 33.46
C ALA A 18 24.24 -18.36 32.43
N PRO A 19 24.48 -18.53 31.11
CA PRO A 19 23.89 -17.69 30.10
C PRO A 19 22.56 -18.29 29.63
N HIS A 20 21.46 -18.08 30.36
CA HIS A 20 20.15 -18.62 29.98
C HIS A 20 18.99 -17.64 30.21
N ALA A 21 18.86 -16.65 29.33
CA ALA A 21 17.66 -15.79 29.23
C ALA A 21 17.11 -15.44 27.82
N PRO A 22 17.78 -15.66 26.66
CA PRO A 22 17.25 -15.16 25.38
C PRO A 22 16.03 -15.93 24.86
N LEU A 23 16.07 -17.27 24.89
CA LEU A 23 15.07 -18.14 24.22
C LEU A 23 13.62 -17.99 24.73
N LYS A 24 13.42 -17.63 26.00
CA LYS A 24 12.06 -17.46 26.59
C LYS A 24 11.42 -16.12 26.25
N MET A 25 12.21 -15.05 26.09
CA MET A 25 11.68 -13.75 25.67
C MET A 25 11.27 -13.79 24.21
N ASP A 26 12.06 -14.45 23.37
CA ASP A 26 11.77 -14.61 21.94
C ASP A 26 10.48 -15.40 21.72
N ALA A 27 10.28 -16.51 22.45
CA ALA A 27 9.05 -17.30 22.39
C ALA A 27 7.81 -16.51 22.85
N ARG A 28 7.92 -15.68 23.90
CA ARG A 28 6.82 -14.83 24.36
C ARG A 28 6.48 -13.74 23.33
N ARG A 29 7.50 -13.13 22.73
CA ARG A 29 7.33 -12.10 21.70
C ARG A 29 6.67 -12.69 20.45
N ALA A 30 7.11 -13.87 20.01
CA ALA A 30 6.49 -14.60 18.91
C ALA A 30 5.01 -14.92 19.19
N GLY A 31 4.69 -15.39 20.40
CA GLY A 31 3.30 -15.65 20.80
C GLY A 31 2.44 -14.39 20.85
N ALA A 32 2.99 -13.25 21.29
CA ALA A 32 2.28 -11.97 21.28
C ALA A 32 2.02 -11.46 19.86
N LEU A 33 2.99 -11.62 18.93
CA LEU A 33 2.82 -11.27 17.52
C LEU A 33 1.74 -12.11 16.85
N ASP A 34 1.69 -13.42 17.09
CA ASP A 34 0.65 -14.31 16.57
C ASP A 34 -0.76 -13.90 17.05
N VAL A 35 -0.91 -13.55 18.33
CA VAL A 35 -2.17 -13.01 18.86
C VAL A 35 -2.52 -11.69 18.18
N LEU A 36 -1.55 -10.80 18.00
CA LEU A 36 -1.76 -9.51 17.35
C LEU A 36 -2.25 -9.69 15.90
N VAL A 37 -1.59 -10.55 15.12
CA VAL A 37 -2.02 -10.91 13.75
C VAL A 37 -3.48 -11.37 13.74
N LYS A 38 -3.85 -12.28 14.63
CA LYS A 38 -5.22 -12.80 14.73
C LYS A 38 -6.23 -11.70 15.07
N LEU A 39 -5.88 -10.80 15.99
CA LEU A 39 -6.73 -9.66 16.34
C LEU A 39 -6.91 -8.70 15.17
N VAL A 40 -5.82 -8.33 14.49
CA VAL A 40 -5.87 -7.46 13.31
C VAL A 40 -6.73 -8.11 12.23
N ARG A 41 -6.58 -9.41 11.97
CA ARG A 41 -7.39 -10.13 10.98
C ARG A 41 -8.88 -10.10 11.30
N VAL A 42 -9.25 -10.28 12.56
CA VAL A 42 -10.66 -10.16 13.00
C VAL A 42 -11.17 -8.74 12.76
N ILE A 43 -10.39 -7.71 13.10
CA ILE A 43 -10.76 -6.31 12.86
C ILE A 43 -10.88 -6.02 11.36
N GLY A 44 -9.95 -6.52 10.54
CA GLY A 44 -9.99 -6.38 9.08
C GLY A 44 -11.24 -6.97 8.46
N ASN A 45 -11.66 -8.14 8.93
CA ASN A 45 -12.92 -8.77 8.51
C ASN A 45 -14.15 -7.96 8.96
N LEU A 46 -14.13 -7.42 10.18
CA LEU A 46 -15.21 -6.53 10.66
C LEU A 46 -15.27 -5.23 9.85
N ALA A 47 -14.12 -4.70 9.41
CA ALA A 47 -14.02 -3.47 8.63
C ALA A 47 -14.65 -3.57 7.23
N ILE A 48 -15.10 -4.74 6.79
CA ILE A 48 -15.87 -4.91 5.54
C ILE A 48 -17.36 -4.54 5.75
N SER A 49 -17.89 -4.71 6.97
CA SER A 49 -19.27 -4.30 7.30
C SER A 49 -19.33 -2.79 7.55
N PRO A 50 -20.19 -2.04 6.83
CA PRO A 50 -20.34 -0.60 7.06
C PRO A 50 -20.69 -0.23 8.51
N GLU A 51 -21.52 -1.04 9.18
CA GLU A 51 -21.98 -0.83 10.55
C GLU A 51 -20.82 -0.95 11.55
N ALA A 52 -19.99 -1.99 11.41
CA ALA A 52 -18.82 -2.18 12.24
C ALA A 52 -17.73 -1.16 11.90
N ALA A 53 -17.47 -0.92 10.61
CA ALA A 53 -16.47 0.02 10.13
C ALA A 53 -16.68 1.43 10.67
N THR A 54 -17.94 1.91 10.73
CA THR A 54 -18.27 3.24 11.27
C THR A 54 -17.80 3.41 12.72
N GLN A 55 -17.87 2.35 13.54
CA GLN A 55 -17.36 2.37 14.92
C GLN A 55 -15.82 2.25 14.96
N LEU A 56 -15.25 1.41 14.09
CA LEU A 56 -13.80 1.20 14.03
C LEU A 56 -13.05 2.47 13.61
N VAL A 57 -13.53 3.16 12.56
CA VAL A 57 -12.89 4.40 12.07
C VAL A 57 -12.98 5.55 13.07
N ALA A 58 -13.98 5.55 13.95
CA ALA A 58 -14.15 6.55 15.01
C ALA A 58 -13.15 6.35 16.19
N SER A 59 -12.45 5.22 16.25
CA SER A 59 -11.51 4.91 17.34
C SER A 59 -10.11 5.49 17.08
N ARG A 60 -9.76 6.53 17.84
CA ARG A 60 -8.38 7.09 17.87
C ARG A 60 -7.33 6.06 18.25
N LEU A 61 -7.66 5.18 19.19
CA LEU A 61 -6.73 4.15 19.67
C LEU A 61 -6.41 3.17 18.54
N LEU A 62 -7.42 2.68 17.82
CA LEU A 62 -7.20 1.79 16.69
C LEU A 62 -6.41 2.49 15.58
N ALA A 63 -6.76 3.73 15.27
CA ALA A 63 -6.04 4.49 14.26
C ALA A 63 -4.55 4.66 14.61
N GLY A 64 -4.25 5.13 15.84
CA GLY A 64 -2.87 5.25 16.31
C GLY A 64 -2.12 3.92 16.32
N THR A 65 -2.80 2.82 16.68
CA THR A 65 -2.20 1.48 16.72
C THR A 65 -1.83 1.00 15.31
N PHE A 66 -2.73 1.10 14.32
CA PHE A 66 -2.41 0.66 12.96
C PHE A 66 -1.31 1.48 12.31
N LEU A 67 -1.27 2.79 12.55
CA LEU A 67 -0.17 3.64 12.08
C LEU A 67 1.17 3.25 12.73
N ALA A 68 1.19 2.96 14.03
CA ALA A 68 2.39 2.50 14.71
C ALA A 68 2.86 1.15 14.15
N LEU A 69 1.95 0.19 13.99
CA LEU A 69 2.29 -1.13 13.45
C LEU A 69 2.89 -1.05 12.03
N LEU A 70 2.34 -0.22 11.14
CA LEU A 70 2.94 -0.01 9.81
C LEU A 70 4.28 0.72 9.85
N SER A 71 4.53 1.54 10.88
CA SER A 71 5.77 2.30 10.99
C SER A 71 6.90 1.49 11.64
N GLU A 72 6.56 0.49 12.45
CA GLU A 72 7.49 -0.31 13.24
C GLU A 72 7.80 -1.69 12.62
N HIS A 73 6.99 -2.14 11.66
CA HIS A 73 7.14 -3.45 11.02
C HIS A 73 7.30 -3.32 9.51
N SER A 74 8.24 -4.07 8.95
CA SER A 74 8.41 -4.26 7.51
C SER A 74 7.85 -5.62 7.07
N VAL A 75 7.63 -5.78 5.76
CA VAL A 75 7.23 -7.07 5.18
C VAL A 75 8.32 -8.13 5.44
N ASP A 76 9.60 -7.74 5.37
CA ASP A 76 10.73 -8.64 5.58
C ASP A 76 10.78 -9.20 7.02
N ASP A 77 10.37 -8.39 8.01
CA ASP A 77 10.40 -8.76 9.43
C ASP A 77 9.12 -9.46 9.92
N SER A 78 7.96 -9.09 9.36
CA SER A 78 6.65 -9.47 9.90
C SER A 78 5.57 -9.46 8.82
N GLU A 79 5.83 -10.16 7.70
CA GLU A 79 4.96 -10.23 6.52
C GLU A 79 3.47 -10.39 6.86
N GLU A 80 3.10 -11.42 7.61
CA GLU A 80 1.69 -11.70 7.92
C GLU A 80 1.03 -10.55 8.70
N LEU A 81 1.76 -9.92 9.63
CA LEU A 81 1.24 -8.79 10.38
C LEU A 81 1.04 -7.58 9.46
N VAL A 82 2.05 -7.24 8.66
CA VAL A 82 1.97 -6.10 7.74
C VAL A 82 0.83 -6.30 6.75
N LEU A 83 0.70 -7.48 6.14
CA LEU A 83 -0.40 -7.81 5.23
C LEU A 83 -1.77 -7.58 5.88
N ASN A 84 -2.00 -8.13 7.08
CA ASN A 84 -3.27 -7.97 7.78
C ASN A 84 -3.53 -6.50 8.15
N VAL A 85 -2.50 -5.74 8.54
CA VAL A 85 -2.63 -4.32 8.88
C VAL A 85 -2.96 -3.48 7.65
N VAL A 86 -2.24 -3.67 6.53
CA VAL A 86 -2.49 -2.94 5.28
C VAL A 86 -3.89 -3.25 4.76
N SER A 87 -4.30 -4.52 4.72
CA SER A 87 -5.64 -4.95 4.31
C SER A 87 -6.74 -4.34 5.20
N THR A 88 -6.48 -4.24 6.51
CA THR A 88 -7.41 -3.59 7.45
C THR A 88 -7.51 -2.08 7.18
N ILE A 89 -6.38 -1.40 6.98
CA ILE A 89 -6.36 0.04 6.66
C ILE A 89 -7.02 0.31 5.31
N SER A 90 -6.77 -0.51 4.29
CA SER A 90 -7.39 -0.34 2.98
C SER A 90 -8.90 -0.54 3.03
N ASN A 91 -9.43 -1.40 3.92
CA ASN A 91 -10.86 -1.45 4.23
C ASN A 91 -11.36 -0.18 4.94
N LEU A 92 -10.68 0.28 5.99
CA LEU A 92 -11.12 1.42 6.80
C LEU A 92 -11.02 2.78 6.04
N THR A 93 -10.06 2.90 5.13
CA THR A 93 -9.89 4.11 4.29
C THR A 93 -10.94 4.25 3.19
N PHE A 94 -11.69 3.18 2.89
CA PHE A 94 -12.79 3.23 1.93
C PHE A 94 -13.93 4.16 2.38
N TYR A 95 -14.12 4.30 3.70
CA TYR A 95 -15.22 5.06 4.30
C TYR A 95 -14.90 6.57 4.42
N GLU A 96 -14.74 7.23 3.27
CA GLU A 96 -14.36 8.65 3.15
C GLU A 96 -15.40 9.64 3.71
N GLY A 97 -16.67 9.22 3.81
CA GLY A 97 -17.79 10.05 4.28
C GLY A 97 -18.19 9.81 5.74
N ALA A 98 -17.50 8.89 6.45
CA ALA A 98 -17.77 8.65 7.87
C ALA A 98 -17.30 9.85 8.70
N LYS A 99 -18.21 10.41 9.51
CA LYS A 99 -17.83 11.42 10.51
C LYS A 99 -16.76 10.82 11.41
N ASP A 100 -15.67 11.56 11.62
CA ASP A 100 -14.57 11.18 12.51
C ASP A 100 -13.78 9.93 12.09
N ASN A 101 -13.52 9.72 10.79
CA ASN A 101 -12.57 8.70 10.36
C ASN A 101 -11.12 9.08 10.77
N HIS A 102 -10.69 8.58 11.93
CA HIS A 102 -9.39 8.90 12.52
C HIS A 102 -8.21 8.27 11.77
N ILE A 103 -8.43 7.21 10.99
CA ILE A 103 -7.41 6.64 10.09
C ILE A 103 -7.02 7.70 9.05
N LEU A 104 -8.02 8.37 8.47
CA LEU A 104 -7.81 9.40 7.45
C LEU A 104 -7.18 10.68 7.99
N LEU A 105 -7.24 10.96 9.30
CA LEU A 105 -6.46 12.06 9.90
C LEU A 105 -4.95 11.82 9.77
N GLY A 106 -4.52 10.55 9.78
CA GLY A 106 -3.14 10.12 9.61
C GLY A 106 -2.71 9.88 8.15
N ARG A 107 -3.54 10.24 7.15
CA ARG A 107 -3.32 9.87 5.74
C ARG A 107 -1.96 10.27 5.16
N ARG A 108 -1.39 11.40 5.56
CA ARG A 108 -0.03 11.81 5.11
C ARG A 108 1.06 10.89 5.64
N VAL A 109 0.92 10.40 6.87
CA VAL A 109 1.82 9.37 7.44
C VAL A 109 1.62 8.05 6.71
N LEU A 110 0.38 7.67 6.43
CA LEU A 110 0.07 6.45 5.68
C LEU A 110 0.73 6.45 4.30
N VAL A 111 0.75 7.57 3.56
CA VAL A 111 1.50 7.65 2.29
C VAL A 111 2.95 7.23 2.49
N GLY A 112 3.61 7.70 3.56
CA GLY A 112 4.99 7.33 3.87
C GLY A 112 5.17 5.84 4.17
N CYS A 113 4.29 5.23 4.95
CA CYS A 113 4.38 3.82 5.31
C CYS A 113 3.98 2.88 4.16
N LEU A 114 3.05 3.28 3.30
CA LEU A 114 2.55 2.48 2.18
C LEU A 114 3.46 2.53 0.95
N SER A 115 4.20 3.63 0.75
CA SER A 115 5.04 3.81 -0.46
C SER A 115 6.05 2.66 -0.67
N PRO A 116 6.79 2.18 0.35
CA PRO A 116 7.72 1.07 0.18
C PRO A 116 7.04 -0.25 -0.21
N LEU A 117 5.78 -0.43 0.17
CA LEU A 117 5.04 -1.67 -0.09
C LEU A 117 4.69 -1.85 -1.56
N LEU A 118 4.60 -0.77 -2.34
CA LEU A 118 4.31 -0.84 -3.78
C LEU A 118 5.39 -1.59 -4.58
N LEU A 119 6.60 -1.73 -4.04
CA LEU A 119 7.74 -2.34 -4.71
C LEU A 119 8.32 -3.53 -3.91
N CYS A 120 7.58 -4.02 -2.91
CA CYS A 120 8.01 -5.21 -2.18
C CYS A 120 7.73 -6.49 -2.98
N GLY A 121 8.38 -7.59 -2.61
CA GLY A 121 8.23 -8.88 -3.31
C GLY A 121 6.92 -9.62 -3.03
N GLN A 122 6.07 -9.11 -2.13
CA GLN A 122 4.82 -9.76 -1.73
C GLN A 122 3.62 -9.13 -2.45
N GLU A 123 3.08 -9.81 -3.45
CA GLU A 123 2.07 -9.27 -4.37
C GLU A 123 0.78 -8.81 -3.65
N ASP A 124 0.35 -9.54 -2.62
CA ASP A 124 -0.84 -9.18 -1.83
C ASP A 124 -0.63 -7.84 -1.09
N ALA A 125 0.59 -7.58 -0.60
CA ALA A 125 0.93 -6.32 0.05
C ALA A 125 0.92 -5.17 -0.97
N VAL A 126 1.47 -5.42 -2.17
CA VAL A 126 1.46 -4.46 -3.28
C VAL A 126 0.02 -4.11 -3.67
N ALA A 127 -0.84 -5.12 -3.85
CA ALA A 127 -2.23 -4.95 -4.23
C ALA A 127 -3.01 -4.15 -3.17
N GLU A 128 -2.88 -4.50 -1.89
CA GLU A 128 -3.57 -3.80 -0.81
C GLU A 128 -3.05 -2.38 -0.59
N ALA A 129 -1.74 -2.15 -0.75
CA ALA A 129 -1.15 -0.81 -0.70
C ALA A 129 -1.66 0.06 -1.85
N ALA A 130 -1.65 -0.47 -3.09
CA ALA A 130 -2.18 0.23 -4.26
C ALA A 130 -3.68 0.55 -4.09
N ARG A 131 -4.47 -0.40 -3.55
CA ARG A 131 -5.89 -0.18 -3.24
C ARG A 131 -6.08 0.91 -2.19
N CYS A 132 -5.25 0.92 -1.15
CA CYS A 132 -5.25 1.99 -0.15
C CYS A 132 -4.94 3.34 -0.80
N PHE A 133 -3.93 3.43 -1.66
CA PHE A 133 -3.67 4.64 -2.45
C PHE A 133 -4.85 5.02 -3.35
N GLY A 134 -5.60 4.07 -3.90
CA GLY A 134 -6.83 4.34 -4.65
C GLY A 134 -7.91 5.04 -3.82
N ASN A 135 -8.00 4.73 -2.52
CA ASN A 135 -8.88 5.43 -1.59
C ASN A 135 -8.30 6.81 -1.20
N LEU A 136 -7.02 6.84 -0.83
CA LEU A 136 -6.37 8.06 -0.31
C LEU A 136 -6.16 9.13 -1.40
N SER A 137 -5.92 8.74 -2.66
CA SER A 137 -5.66 9.67 -3.78
C SER A 137 -6.85 10.55 -4.15
N ARG A 138 -8.02 10.34 -3.55
CA ARG A 138 -9.17 11.25 -3.65
C ARG A 138 -8.92 12.58 -2.94
N TYR A 139 -8.03 12.60 -1.94
CA TYR A 139 -7.66 13.80 -1.19
C TYR A 139 -6.48 14.53 -1.85
N ALA A 140 -6.61 15.85 -2.01
CA ALA A 140 -5.60 16.67 -2.70
C ALA A 140 -4.24 16.70 -1.97
N ASP A 141 -4.25 16.75 -0.63
CA ASP A 141 -3.02 16.74 0.17
C ASP A 141 -2.28 15.39 0.09
N VAL A 142 -3.00 14.29 -0.09
CA VAL A 142 -2.40 12.97 -0.36
C VAL A 142 -1.73 12.97 -1.74
N ARG A 143 -2.38 13.47 -2.78
CA ARG A 143 -1.79 13.52 -4.13
C ARG A 143 -0.49 14.33 -4.15
N GLN A 144 -0.44 15.43 -3.40
CA GLN A 144 0.78 16.22 -3.23
C GLN A 144 1.92 15.42 -2.56
N GLU A 145 1.62 14.66 -1.51
CA GLU A 145 2.61 13.80 -0.85
C GLU A 145 3.06 12.63 -1.75
N MET A 146 2.14 12.07 -2.53
CA MET A 146 2.44 11.01 -3.50
C MET A 146 3.43 11.49 -4.56
N ALA A 147 3.23 12.69 -5.12
CA ALA A 147 4.15 13.29 -6.08
C ALA A 147 5.54 13.54 -5.45
N ALA A 148 5.59 14.08 -4.23
CA ALA A 148 6.84 14.31 -3.51
C ALA A 148 7.65 13.01 -3.28
N ARG A 149 6.97 11.87 -3.17
CA ARG A 149 7.55 10.54 -2.95
C ARG A 149 7.67 9.68 -4.20
N ARG A 150 7.32 10.21 -5.38
CA ARG A 150 7.34 9.49 -6.66
C ARG A 150 6.46 8.22 -6.68
N VAL A 151 5.36 8.25 -5.94
CA VAL A 151 4.39 7.14 -5.89
C VAL A 151 3.72 6.94 -7.25
N ASP A 152 3.48 8.03 -7.99
CA ASP A 152 3.02 8.04 -9.38
C ASP A 152 3.91 7.18 -10.28
N ALA A 153 5.24 7.33 -10.18
CA ALA A 153 6.19 6.56 -10.97
C ALA A 153 6.15 5.06 -10.61
N ALA A 154 6.04 4.73 -9.32
CA ALA A 154 5.87 3.34 -8.88
C ALA A 154 4.59 2.73 -9.46
N LEU A 155 3.47 3.46 -9.43
CA LEU A 155 2.19 3.00 -9.98
C LEU A 155 2.25 2.79 -11.50
N CYS A 156 2.97 3.64 -12.25
CA CYS A 156 3.20 3.42 -13.68
C CYS A 156 4.03 2.17 -13.96
N ILE A 157 4.97 1.80 -13.09
CA ILE A 157 5.70 0.52 -13.19
C ILE A 157 4.74 -0.65 -12.98
N LEU A 158 3.84 -0.55 -12.00
CA LEU A 158 2.86 -1.59 -11.69
C LEU A 158 1.80 -1.84 -12.77
N LEU A 159 1.71 -1.01 -13.81
CA LEU A 159 0.86 -1.28 -14.97
C LEU A 159 1.32 -2.47 -15.82
N ASP A 160 2.58 -2.90 -15.65
CA ASP A 160 3.16 -4.07 -16.33
C ASP A 160 3.15 -5.33 -15.43
N HIS A 161 2.42 -5.28 -14.31
CA HIS A 161 2.39 -6.37 -13.34
C HIS A 161 1.44 -7.50 -13.81
N SER A 162 1.86 -8.76 -13.66
CA SER A 162 1.06 -9.93 -14.10
C SER A 162 -0.18 -10.20 -13.24
N ASN A 163 -0.17 -9.72 -11.99
CA ASN A 163 -1.32 -9.81 -11.08
C ASN A 163 -2.36 -8.72 -11.40
N SER A 164 -3.55 -9.14 -11.88
CA SER A 164 -4.64 -8.22 -12.24
C SER A 164 -5.13 -7.36 -11.07
N ALA A 165 -5.05 -7.82 -9.81
CA ALA A 165 -5.48 -7.02 -8.67
C ALA A 165 -4.53 -5.83 -8.42
N VAL A 166 -3.23 -6.06 -8.60
CA VAL A 166 -2.20 -5.01 -8.56
C VAL A 166 -2.44 -4.01 -9.68
N LEU A 167 -2.56 -4.50 -10.91
CA LEU A 167 -2.73 -3.67 -12.11
C LEU A 167 -4.02 -2.83 -12.03
N TYR A 168 -5.16 -3.46 -11.69
CA TYR A 168 -6.45 -2.77 -11.52
C TYR A 168 -6.39 -1.68 -10.44
N SER A 169 -5.77 -1.98 -9.30
CA SER A 169 -5.62 -1.01 -8.21
C SER A 169 -4.74 0.16 -8.66
N ALA A 170 -3.59 -0.11 -9.29
CA ALA A 170 -2.69 0.91 -9.80
C ALA A 170 -3.36 1.82 -10.84
N ALA A 171 -4.08 1.24 -11.81
CA ALA A 171 -4.84 1.98 -12.80
C ALA A 171 -5.90 2.90 -12.15
N GLY A 172 -6.56 2.42 -11.10
CA GLY A 172 -7.52 3.22 -10.32
C GLY A 172 -6.89 4.44 -9.66
N VAL A 173 -5.68 4.30 -9.11
CA VAL A 173 -4.94 5.41 -8.52
C VAL A 173 -4.52 6.43 -9.60
N LEU A 174 -3.99 5.95 -10.72
CA LEU A 174 -3.57 6.80 -11.84
C LEU A 174 -4.74 7.59 -12.44
N MET A 175 -5.93 7.00 -12.53
CA MET A 175 -7.15 7.70 -12.93
C MET A 175 -7.47 8.89 -11.99
N ASN A 176 -7.33 8.70 -10.68
CA ASN A 176 -7.56 9.75 -9.68
C ASN A 176 -6.49 10.86 -9.77
N ILE A 177 -5.21 10.49 -9.96
CA ILE A 177 -4.13 11.47 -10.15
C ILE A 177 -4.37 12.28 -11.43
N ALA A 178 -4.69 11.62 -12.55
CA ALA A 178 -4.95 12.28 -13.84
C ALA A 178 -6.15 13.23 -13.79
N ALA A 179 -7.12 12.99 -12.89
CA ALA A 179 -8.25 13.91 -12.70
C ALA A 179 -7.82 15.26 -12.11
N ASP A 180 -6.70 15.32 -11.38
CA ASP A 180 -6.14 16.53 -10.80
C ASP A 180 -5.26 17.29 -11.81
N GLU A 181 -5.63 18.53 -12.11
CA GLU A 181 -4.94 19.34 -13.12
C GLU A 181 -3.46 19.59 -12.81
N ALA A 182 -3.09 19.77 -11.54
CA ALA A 182 -1.71 20.07 -11.18
C ALA A 182 -0.79 18.85 -11.32
N HIS A 183 -1.31 17.66 -11.00
CA HIS A 183 -0.52 16.42 -11.00
C HIS A 183 -0.57 15.68 -12.34
N ARG A 184 -1.56 15.97 -13.19
CA ARG A 184 -1.67 15.40 -14.54
C ARG A 184 -0.45 15.72 -15.41
N ASP A 185 0.10 16.93 -15.30
CA ASP A 185 1.25 17.35 -16.09
C ASP A 185 2.51 16.54 -15.75
N GLU A 186 2.69 16.21 -14.47
CA GLU A 186 3.77 15.35 -13.97
C GLU A 186 3.59 13.91 -14.45
N LEU A 187 2.36 13.39 -14.36
CA LEU A 187 2.03 12.04 -14.82
C LEU A 187 2.21 11.89 -16.34
N SER A 188 2.01 12.97 -17.10
CA SER A 188 2.21 13.00 -18.55
C SER A 188 3.68 13.13 -18.97
N GLN A 189 4.60 13.31 -18.02
CA GLN A 189 6.04 13.25 -18.30
C GLN A 189 6.49 11.81 -18.51
N HIS A 190 7.65 11.65 -19.14
CA HIS A 190 8.20 10.35 -19.50
C HIS A 190 7.22 9.53 -20.37
N ASP A 191 7.53 8.27 -20.64
CA ASP A 191 6.64 7.40 -21.44
C ASP A 191 5.51 6.77 -20.59
N ASN A 192 5.02 7.50 -19.59
CA ASN A 192 3.93 7.03 -18.71
C ASN A 192 2.61 6.91 -19.46
N VAL A 193 2.36 7.81 -20.42
CA VAL A 193 1.20 7.74 -21.31
C VAL A 193 1.26 6.47 -22.16
N GLY A 194 2.44 6.11 -22.67
CA GLY A 194 2.67 4.87 -23.40
C GLY A 194 2.30 3.65 -22.56
N ARG A 195 2.75 3.60 -21.31
CA ARG A 195 2.40 2.51 -20.37
C ARG A 195 0.90 2.37 -20.14
N VAL A 196 0.16 3.48 -20.02
CA VAL A 196 -1.31 3.44 -19.90
C VAL A 196 -1.97 2.91 -21.17
N VAL A 197 -1.46 3.29 -22.34
CA VAL A 197 -1.94 2.81 -23.65
C VAL A 197 -1.66 1.32 -23.83
N ASP A 198 -0.45 0.87 -23.49
CA ASP A 198 -0.06 -0.53 -23.60
C ASP A 198 -0.89 -1.41 -22.65
N ALA A 199 -1.08 -0.97 -21.40
CA ALA A 199 -1.95 -1.65 -20.44
C ALA A 199 -3.40 -1.68 -20.91
N LEU A 200 -3.90 -0.60 -21.54
CA LEU A 200 -5.25 -0.55 -22.11
C LEU A 200 -5.41 -1.57 -23.23
N ALA A 201 -4.45 -1.62 -24.15
CA ALA A 201 -4.45 -2.59 -25.25
C ALA A 201 -4.45 -4.02 -24.70
N HIS A 202 -3.58 -4.34 -23.73
CA HIS A 202 -3.56 -5.65 -23.09
C HIS A 202 -4.89 -6.00 -22.41
N ALA A 203 -5.49 -5.06 -21.67
CA ALA A 203 -6.78 -5.28 -21.02
C ALA A 203 -7.91 -5.55 -22.03
N LEU A 204 -7.94 -4.81 -23.14
CA LEU A 204 -8.92 -5.02 -24.21
C LEU A 204 -8.73 -6.37 -24.89
N TYR A 205 -7.51 -6.73 -25.29
CA TYR A 205 -7.22 -8.02 -25.91
C TYR A 205 -7.44 -9.20 -24.96
N GLY A 206 -7.25 -9.00 -23.66
CA GLY A 206 -7.54 -9.99 -22.60
C GLY A 206 -9.01 -10.09 -22.22
N GLY A 207 -9.89 -9.22 -22.73
CA GLY A 207 -11.31 -9.19 -22.37
C GLY A 207 -11.60 -8.62 -20.97
N GLU A 208 -10.65 -7.91 -20.35
CA GLU A 208 -10.76 -7.33 -19.01
C GLU A 208 -11.51 -5.99 -19.03
N ALA A 209 -12.80 -6.03 -19.37
CA ALA A 209 -13.63 -4.84 -19.59
C ALA A 209 -13.56 -3.81 -18.44
N SER A 210 -13.60 -4.27 -17.19
CA SER A 210 -13.56 -3.38 -16.03
C SER A 210 -12.24 -2.63 -15.90
N LEU A 211 -11.12 -3.30 -16.19
CA LEU A 211 -9.80 -2.68 -16.19
C LEU A 211 -9.67 -1.70 -17.37
N ALA A 212 -10.10 -2.11 -18.56
CA ALA A 212 -10.09 -1.26 -19.75
C ALA A 212 -10.87 0.05 -19.53
N VAL A 213 -12.02 -0.01 -18.87
CA VAL A 213 -12.81 1.19 -18.52
C VAL A 213 -12.04 2.15 -17.61
N ILE A 214 -11.30 1.65 -16.61
CA ILE A 214 -10.50 2.51 -15.73
C ILE A 214 -9.33 3.14 -16.49
N LEU A 215 -8.63 2.35 -17.31
CA LEU A 215 -7.52 2.83 -18.12
C LEU A 215 -7.98 3.85 -19.16
N LEU A 216 -9.15 3.65 -19.78
CA LEU A 216 -9.78 4.64 -20.66
C LEU A 216 -10.10 5.95 -19.93
N LYS A 217 -10.60 5.89 -18.69
CA LYS A 217 -10.85 7.09 -17.88
C LYS A 217 -9.55 7.81 -17.53
N ALA A 218 -8.50 7.07 -17.15
CA ALA A 218 -7.19 7.64 -16.90
C ALA A 218 -6.64 8.33 -18.15
N LEU A 219 -6.70 7.64 -19.31
CA LEU A 219 -6.26 8.17 -20.60
C LEU A 219 -7.08 9.40 -21.03
N PHE A 220 -8.40 9.37 -20.86
CA PHE A 220 -9.27 10.51 -21.12
C PHE A 220 -8.86 11.71 -20.27
N ASN A 221 -8.65 11.51 -18.96
CA ASN A 221 -8.23 12.58 -18.06
C ASN A 221 -6.88 13.18 -18.48
N LEU A 222 -5.91 12.34 -18.87
CA LEU A 222 -4.61 12.77 -19.39
C LEU A 222 -4.79 13.64 -20.65
N CYS A 223 -5.58 13.19 -21.63
CA CYS A 223 -5.84 13.93 -22.87
C CYS A 223 -6.70 15.19 -22.67
N ALA A 224 -7.58 15.23 -21.68
CA ALA A 224 -8.49 16.37 -21.45
C ALA A 224 -7.75 17.67 -21.09
N ALA A 225 -6.47 17.62 -20.69
CA ALA A 225 -5.65 18.82 -20.46
C ALA A 225 -5.27 19.55 -21.76
N ASP A 226 -5.30 18.87 -22.91
CA ASP A 226 -4.84 19.43 -24.19
C ASP A 226 -5.81 20.46 -24.75
N ALA A 227 -7.13 20.28 -24.50
CA ALA A 227 -8.16 21.16 -25.06
C ALA A 227 -8.15 22.58 -24.46
N ALA A 228 -7.60 22.77 -23.26
CA ALA A 228 -7.69 24.04 -22.53
C ALA A 228 -6.43 24.92 -22.60
N LYS A 229 -5.25 24.38 -22.95
CA LYS A 229 -3.96 25.08 -22.78
C LYS A 229 -3.03 25.12 -24.01
N SER A 230 -3.45 24.68 -25.19
CA SER A 230 -2.57 24.61 -26.40
C SER A 230 -1.24 23.89 -26.13
N ARG A 231 -1.27 22.83 -25.31
CA ARG A 231 -0.11 21.96 -25.10
C ARG A 231 -0.01 20.93 -26.21
N ARG A 232 1.21 20.46 -26.47
CA ARG A 232 1.50 19.38 -27.41
C ARG A 232 0.67 18.16 -27.03
N ALA A 233 0.05 17.50 -28.02
CA ALA A 233 -0.76 16.32 -27.80
C ALA A 233 -0.06 15.32 -26.87
N VAL A 234 -0.74 14.94 -25.79
CA VAL A 234 -0.25 13.99 -24.78
C VAL A 234 0.00 12.61 -25.41
N LEU A 235 -0.80 12.24 -26.42
CA LEU A 235 -0.59 11.03 -27.22
C LEU A 235 0.22 11.32 -28.47
N THR A 236 1.24 10.49 -28.72
CA THR A 236 1.86 10.40 -30.04
C THR A 236 0.90 9.76 -31.05
N PRO A 237 1.06 10.00 -32.37
CA PRO A 237 0.26 9.33 -33.40
C PRO A 237 0.31 7.80 -33.33
N ALA A 238 1.46 7.24 -32.92
CA ALA A 238 1.63 5.79 -32.75
C ALA A 238 0.80 5.26 -31.58
N GLN A 239 0.88 5.90 -30.41
CA GLN A 239 0.08 5.53 -29.23
C GLN A 239 -1.43 5.67 -29.50
N ALA A 240 -1.84 6.74 -30.19
CA ALA A 240 -3.23 6.93 -30.56
C ALA A 240 -3.73 5.84 -31.53
N ALA A 241 -2.88 5.35 -32.43
CA ALA A 241 -3.20 4.23 -33.31
C ALA A 241 -3.37 2.93 -32.51
N VAL A 242 -2.45 2.61 -31.60
CA VAL A 242 -2.53 1.41 -30.74
C VAL A 242 -3.84 1.39 -29.95
N ALA A 243 -4.17 2.49 -29.26
CA ALA A 243 -5.40 2.56 -28.48
C ALA A 243 -6.64 2.42 -29.37
N ARG A 244 -6.68 3.09 -30.52
CA ARG A 244 -7.81 3.03 -31.46
C ARG A 244 -8.00 1.62 -32.01
N ASP A 245 -6.93 0.97 -32.44
CA ASP A 245 -6.99 -0.34 -33.08
C ASP A 245 -7.42 -1.40 -32.06
N ALA A 246 -6.87 -1.38 -30.84
CA ALA A 246 -7.31 -2.27 -29.75
C ALA A 246 -8.79 -2.09 -29.39
N ILE A 247 -9.30 -0.85 -29.35
CA ILE A 247 -10.72 -0.57 -29.11
C ILE A 247 -11.59 -1.11 -30.26
N ALA A 248 -11.17 -0.89 -31.51
CA ALA A 248 -11.91 -1.34 -32.68
C ALA A 248 -12.00 -2.88 -32.73
N ASP A 249 -10.90 -3.56 -32.44
CA ASP A 249 -10.83 -5.02 -32.36
C ASP A 249 -11.78 -5.54 -31.26
N TYR A 250 -11.71 -5.00 -30.05
CA TYR A 250 -12.57 -5.40 -28.93
C TYR A 250 -14.06 -5.17 -29.19
N LEU A 251 -14.43 -4.09 -29.88
CA LEU A 251 -15.84 -3.82 -30.22
C LEU A 251 -16.36 -4.69 -31.37
N SER A 252 -15.48 -5.38 -32.09
CA SER A 252 -15.83 -6.25 -33.21
C SER A 252 -16.04 -7.71 -32.78
N THR A 253 -15.75 -8.07 -31.53
CA THR A 253 -15.97 -9.40 -30.94
C THR A 253 -17.33 -9.50 -30.25
#